data_AF-A0A804NSL4-F1
#
_entry.id   AF-A0A804NSL4-F1
#
_cell.length_a   1.000
_cell.length_b   1.000
_cell.length_c   1.000
_cell.angle_alpha   90.00
_cell.angle_beta   90.00
_cell.angle_gamma   90.00
#
_symmetry.space_group_name_H-M   'P 1'
#
loop_
_entity.id
_entity.type
_entity.pdbx_description
1 polymer ?
#
loop_
_entity_poly.entity_id
_entity_poly.type
_entity_poly.pdbx_seq_one_letter_code
_entity_poly.pdbx_strand_id
1 'polypeptide(L)' 'MFKLEDVAMGIWVNEMKKGGLPVKYETDKRINIDGCHDGYIIAHYQEPRHLLCLWEKLLTTHQAECCSTK' A
#
# COMPACT_ATOMS: atom_id res chain seq x y z
N MET A 1 4.48 22.81 -11.44
CA MET A 1 5.00 22.07 -10.28
C MET A 1 4.15 20.82 -10.12
N PHE A 2 4.65 19.65 -10.52
CA PHE A 2 3.98 18.37 -10.22
C PHE A 2 4.21 18.07 -8.75
N LYS A 3 3.39 18.67 -7.88
CA LYS A 3 3.30 18.24 -6.49
C LYS A 3 2.55 16.92 -6.53
N LEU A 4 3.29 15.81 -6.58
CA LEU A 4 2.74 14.49 -6.28
C LEU A 4 2.10 14.58 -4.89
N GLU A 5 0.86 14.12 -4.76
CA GLU A 5 0.07 14.25 -3.52
C GLU A 5 0.83 13.72 -2.30
N ASP A 6 1.57 12.62 -2.47
CA ASP A 6 2.39 12.02 -1.43
C ASP A 6 3.55 12.91 -0.98
N VAL A 7 4.17 13.65 -1.92
CA VAL A 7 5.22 14.61 -1.59
C VAL A 7 4.63 15.81 -0.85
N ALA A 8 3.45 16.29 -1.27
CA ALA A 8 2.76 17.36 -0.56
C ALA A 8 2.38 16.94 0.87
N MET A 9 1.91 15.70 1.05
CA MET A 9 1.66 15.13 2.36
C MET A 9 2.93 15.03 3.21
N GLY A 10 4.03 14.56 2.63
CA GLY A 10 5.33 14.51 3.32
C GLY A 10 5.81 15.88 3.80
N ILE A 11 5.62 16.93 2.99
CA ILE A 11 5.94 18.31 3.39
C ILE A 11 5.06 18.75 4.57
N TRP A 12 3.74 18.47 4.52
CA TRP A 12 2.84 18.85 5.60
C TRP A 12 3.15 18.12 6.91
N VAL A 13 3.43 16.81 6.85
CA VAL A 13 3.88 16.02 8.01
C VAL A 13 5.17 16.60 8.61
N ASN A 14 6.11 17.02 7.76
CA ASN A 14 7.35 17.67 8.21
C ASN A 14 7.10 19.02 8.90
N GLU A 15 6.19 19.85 8.39
CA GLU A 15 5.83 21.12 9.05
C GLU A 15 5.12 20.89 10.39
N MET A 16 4.21 19.90 10.48
CA MET A 16 3.58 19.53 11.75
C MET A 16 4.62 19.04 12.78
N LYS A 17 5.60 18.25 12.33
CA LYS A 17 6.71 17.81 13.18
C LYS A 17 7.52 18.99 13.72
N LYS A 18 7.81 20.00 12.89
CA LYS A 18 8.48 21.24 13.32
C LYS A 18 7.64 22.04 14.32
N GLY A 19 6.32 22.00 14.19
CA GLY A 19 5.37 22.58 15.13
C GLY A 19 5.26 21.87 16.48
N GLY A 20 6.04 20.80 16.70
CA GLY A 20 6.07 20.05 17.95
C GLY A 20 5.13 18.84 18.00
N LEU A 21 4.42 18.52 16.90
CA LEU A 21 3.61 17.31 16.85
C LEU A 21 4.53 16.07 16.83
N PRO A 22 4.35 15.09 17.73
CA PRO A 22 5.14 13.87 17.70
C PRO A 22 4.77 13.03 16.47
N VAL A 23 5.71 12.94 15.53
CA VAL A 23 5.57 12.13 14.31
C VAL A 23 6.48 10.91 14.39
N LYS A 24 5.90 9.72 14.22
CA LYS A 24 6.62 8.46 14.05
C LYS A 24 6.42 7.95 12.63
N TYR A 25 7.52 7.63 11.97
CA TYR A 25 7.49 6.96 10.67
C TYR A 25 7.50 5.45 10.93
N GLU A 26 6.54 4.75 10.34
CA GLU A 26 6.47 3.30 10.37
C GLU A 26 6.45 2.76 8.95
N THR A 27 7.18 1.68 8.73
CA THR A 27 7.20 0.96 7.45
C THR A 27 6.56 -0.38 7.66
N ASP A 28 5.49 -0.66 6.91
CA ASP A 28 4.83 -1.97 6.91
C ASP A 28 5.13 -2.68 5.59
N LYS A 29 5.86 -3.80 5.66
CA LYS A 29 6.22 -4.59 4.47
C LYS A 29 4.99 -5.19 3.77
N ARG A 30 3.83 -5.22 4.42
CA ARG A 30 2.56 -5.66 3.84
C ARG A 30 1.94 -4.60 2.93
N ILE A 31 2.44 -3.36 2.95
CA ILE A 31 2.11 -2.33 1.96
C ILE A 31 3.14 -2.44 0.84
N ASN A 32 2.84 -3.27 -0.16
CA ASN A 32 3.76 -3.53 -1.24
C ASN A 32 3.53 -2.59 -2.44
N ILE A 33 4.53 -1.75 -2.74
CA ILE A 33 4.53 -0.83 -3.89
C ILE A 33 5.14 -1.44 -5.17
N ASP A 34 5.86 -2.55 -5.08
CA ASP A 34 6.57 -3.16 -6.22
C ASP A 34 5.85 -4.38 -6.82
N GLY A 35 4.70 -4.75 -6.27
CA GLY A 35 3.91 -5.87 -6.75
C GLY A 35 3.03 -6.47 -5.66
N CYS A 36 3.02 -7.81 -5.59
CA CYS A 36 2.24 -8.58 -4.63
C CYS A 36 3.14 -9.62 -3.93
N HIS A 37 3.01 -9.71 -2.60
CA HIS A 37 3.54 -10.80 -1.78
C HIS A 37 2.46 -11.32 -0.86
N ASP A 38 2.42 -12.61 -0.59
CA ASP A 38 1.43 -13.20 0.32
C ASP A 38 1.48 -12.53 1.71
N GLY A 39 0.33 -12.37 2.33
CA GLY A 39 0.14 -11.61 3.56
C GLY A 39 0.09 -10.09 3.37
N TYR A 40 -0.12 -9.59 2.15
CA TYR A 40 -0.25 -8.16 1.87
C TYR A 40 -1.50 -7.53 2.51
N ILE A 41 -1.42 -6.23 2.77
CA ILE A 41 -2.56 -5.34 3.05
C ILE A 41 -2.88 -4.53 1.78
N ILE A 42 -1.84 -4.03 1.11
CA ILE A 42 -1.93 -3.35 -0.18
C ILE A 42 -0.94 -4.03 -1.12
N ALA A 43 -1.40 -4.35 -2.32
CA ALA A 43 -0.57 -4.83 -3.43
C ALA A 43 -0.70 -3.87 -4.60
N HIS A 44 0.41 -3.33 -5.08
CA HIS A 44 0.45 -2.38 -6.19
C HIS A 44 0.69 -3.11 -7.52
N TYR A 45 0.52 -2.39 -8.64
CA TYR A 45 0.70 -2.90 -10.00
C TYR A 45 -0.12 -4.16 -10.35
N GLN A 46 -1.33 -4.29 -9.80
CA GLN A 46 -2.22 -5.41 -10.10
C GLN A 46 -3.08 -5.12 -11.33
N GLU A 47 -3.05 -6.02 -12.31
CA GLU A 47 -3.98 -5.96 -13.42
C GLU A 47 -5.43 -6.11 -12.93
N PRO A 48 -6.42 -5.54 -13.65
CA PRO A 48 -7.82 -5.66 -13.26
C PRO A 48 -8.29 -7.10 -13.00
N ARG A 49 -7.75 -8.08 -13.75
CA ARG A 49 -8.04 -9.50 -13.52
C ARG A 49 -7.44 -10.04 -12.22
N HIS A 50 -6.24 -9.60 -11.85
CA HIS A 50 -5.63 -9.98 -10.58
C HIS A 50 -6.45 -9.46 -9.41
N LEU A 51 -6.93 -8.20 -9.46
CA LEU A 51 -7.77 -7.65 -8.39
C LEU A 51 -9.02 -8.50 -8.11
N LEU A 52 -9.68 -9.03 -9.16
CA LEU A 52 -10.82 -9.93 -8.99
C LEU A 52 -10.42 -11.25 -8.32
N CYS A 53 -9.32 -11.87 -8.76
CA CYS A 53 -8.80 -13.09 -8.16
C CYS A 53 -8.36 -12.89 -6.70
N LEU A 54 -7.70 -11.77 -6.38
CA LEU A 54 -7.28 -11.41 -5.03
C LEU A 54 -8.51 -11.29 -4.11
N TRP A 55 -9.57 -10.65 -4.59
CA TRP A 55 -10.82 -10.51 -3.86
C TRP A 55 -11.51 -11.86 -3.63
N GLU A 56 -11.58 -12.72 -4.64
CA GLU A 56 -12.14 -14.08 -4.51
C GLU A 56 -11.37 -14.93 -3.49
N LYS A 57 -10.03 -14.88 -3.52
CA LYS A 57 -9.18 -15.55 -2.52
C LYS A 57 -9.46 -15.03 -1.11
N LEU A 58 -9.51 -13.71 -0.91
CA LEU A 58 -9.83 -13.11 0.39
C LEU A 58 -11.19 -13.58 0.94
N LEU A 59 -12.20 -13.72 0.08
CA LEU A 59 -13.52 -14.19 0.48
C LEU A 59 -13.56 -15.68 0.80
N THR A 60 -12.81 -16.51 0.08
CA THR A 60 -12.89 -17.98 0.17
C THR A 60 -11.92 -18.57 1.19
N THR A 61 -10.71 -18.02 1.31
CA THR A 61 -9.65 -18.54 2.19
C THR A 61 -9.42 -17.67 3.41
N HIS A 62 -9.95 -16.44 3.43
CA HIS A 62 -9.61 -15.41 4.43
C HIS A 62 -8.11 -15.09 4.49
N GLN A 63 -7.38 -15.36 3.40
CA GLN A 63 -5.95 -15.13 3.30
C GLN A 63 -5.63 -14.21 2.12
N ALA A 64 -4.71 -13.28 2.35
CA ALA A 64 -4.19 -12.39 1.33
C ALA A 64 -3.09 -13.11 0.55
N GLU A 65 -3.46 -13.88 -0.46
CA GLU A 65 -2.50 -14.56 -1.32
C GLU A 65 -2.50 -13.96 -2.72
N CYS A 66 -1.32 -13.87 -3.32
CA CYS A 66 -1.16 -13.35 -4.66
C CYS A 66 -1.75 -14.28 -5.71
N CYS A 67 -2.14 -13.67 -6.83
CA CYS A 67 -2.62 -14.39 -7.99
C CYS A 67 -1.47 -14.61 -8.96
N SER A 68 -1.24 -15.86 -9.34
CA SER A 68 -0.27 -16.21 -10.37
C SER A 68 -0.87 -15.91 -11.74
N THR A 69 -0.08 -15.30 -12.63
CA THR A 69 -0.37 -15.36 -14.07
C THR A 69 -0.18 -16.81 -14.50
N LYS A 70 -1.28 -17.53 -14.74
CA LYS A 70 -1.23 -18.77 -15.52
C LYS A 70 -0.67 -18.49 -16.90
#